data_AF-Q7MBI7-F1
#
_entry.id   AF-Q7MBI7-F1
#
_cell.length_a   1.000
_cell.length_b   1.000
_cell.length_c   1.000
_cell.angle_alpha   90.00
_cell.angle_beta   90.00
_cell.angle_gamma   90.00
#
_symmetry.space_group_name_H-M   'P 1'
#
loop_
_entity.id
_entity.type
_entity.pdbx_description
1 polymer ?
#
loop_
_entity_poly.entity_id
_entity_poly.type
_entity_poly.pdbx_seq_one_letter_code
_entity_poly.pdbx_strand_id
1 'polypeptide(L)' 'MNEEYIRALVTLTRSTSEPTLCAVIEHVCYGESQEKAALKHGVKQEAVARLTTRIKKLDAQVTEISKLKK' A
#
# COMPACT_ATOMS: atom_id res chain seq x y z
N MET A 1 1.82 -7.30 6.84
CA MET A 1 2.03 -5.85 7.06
C MET A 1 0.79 -5.31 7.75
N ASN A 2 0.94 -4.53 8.83
CA ASN A 2 -0.19 -3.87 9.47
C ASN A 2 -0.49 -2.52 8.78
N GLU A 3 -1.62 -1.92 9.11
CA GLU A 3 -2.05 -0.64 8.54
C GLU A 3 -1.04 0.48 8.79
N GLU A 4 -0.56 0.62 10.02
CA GLU A 4 0.41 1.65 10.42
C GLU A 4 1.68 1.61 9.55
N TYR A 5 2.19 0.40 9.29
CA TYR A 5 3.37 0.21 8.46
C TYR A 5 3.11 0.60 7.00
N ILE A 6 1.96 0.22 6.43
CA ILE A 6 1.60 0.63 5.06
C ILE A 6 1.49 2.15 4.96
N ARG A 7 0.83 2.79 5.93
CA ARG A 7 0.73 4.26 5.98
C ARG A 7 2.12 4.90 6.06
N ALA A 8 2.99 4.40 6.92
CA ALA A 8 4.38 4.87 7.01
C ALA A 8 5.13 4.72 5.68
N LEU A 9 5.04 3.57 5.01
CA LEU A 9 5.65 3.36 3.69
C LEU A 9 5.11 4.38 2.66
N VAL A 10 3.81 4.67 2.67
CA VAL A 10 3.22 5.63 1.73
C VAL A 10 3.70 7.06 1.98
N THR A 11 4.01 7.45 3.23
CA THR A 11 4.61 8.78 3.53
C THR A 11 5.97 9.00 2.85
N LEU A 12 6.70 7.92 2.54
CA LEU A 12 7.99 7.98 1.83
C LEU A 12 7.82 8.16 0.31
N THR A 13 6.58 8.16 -0.19
CA THR A 13 6.28 8.24 -1.62
C THR A 13 5.74 9.63 -2.01
N ARG A 14 5.96 10.04 -3.27
CA ARG A 14 5.23 11.19 -3.85
C ARG A 14 3.74 10.85 -3.88
N SER A 15 3.00 11.44 -2.95
CA SER A 15 1.54 11.54 -2.75
C SER A 15 0.66 10.48 -3.41
N THR A 16 -0.16 9.81 -2.59
CA THR A 16 -1.29 8.96 -3.02
C THR A 16 -2.57 9.55 -2.43
N SER A 17 -3.70 9.44 -3.13
CA SER A 17 -4.99 9.86 -2.58
C SER A 17 -5.44 8.94 -1.44
N GLU A 18 -5.99 9.50 -0.36
CA GLU A 18 -6.45 8.74 0.80
C GLU A 18 -7.40 7.58 0.45
N PRO A 19 -8.38 7.72 -0.48
CA PRO A 19 -9.23 6.60 -0.88
C PRO A 19 -8.46 5.42 -1.50
N THR A 20 -7.39 5.68 -2.26
CA THR A 20 -6.56 4.62 -2.84
C THR A 20 -5.76 3.91 -1.75
N LEU A 21 -5.28 4.65 -0.76
CA LEU A 21 -4.55 4.09 0.38
C LEU A 21 -5.46 3.19 1.22
N CYS A 22 -6.67 3.65 1.56
CA CYS A 22 -7.66 2.86 2.30
C CYS A 22 -8.04 1.57 1.55
N ALA A 23 -8.27 1.63 0.23
CA ALA A 23 -8.54 0.44 -0.57
C ALA A 23 -7.37 -0.56 -0.56
N VAL A 24 -6.11 -0.08 -0.57
CA VAL A 24 -4.95 -0.98 -0.47
C VAL A 24 -4.83 -1.58 0.93
N ILE A 25 -5.10 -0.83 1.99
CA ILE A 25 -5.10 -1.37 3.36
C ILE A 25 -6.13 -2.49 3.48
N GLU A 26 -7.33 -2.32 2.94
CA GLU A 26 -8.34 -3.39 2.94
C GLU A 26 -7.91 -4.63 2.17
N HIS A 27 -7.32 -4.43 1.00
CA HIS A 27 -6.80 -5.54 0.23
C HIS A 27 -5.67 -6.29 0.94
N VAL A 28 -4.69 -5.57 1.49
CA VAL A 28 -3.43 -6.13 1.99
C VAL A 28 -3.53 -6.59 3.45
N CYS A 29 -4.24 -5.86 4.30
CA CYS A 29 -4.35 -6.15 5.73
C CYS A 29 -5.57 -7.00 6.07
N TYR A 30 -6.70 -6.81 5.37
CA TYR A 30 -7.97 -7.47 5.68
C TYR A 30 -8.37 -8.55 4.67
N GLY A 31 -7.57 -8.79 3.62
CA GLY A 31 -7.77 -9.87 2.68
C GLY A 31 -8.91 -9.68 1.68
N GLU A 32 -9.42 -8.44 1.57
CA GLU A 32 -10.43 -8.12 0.56
C GLU A 32 -9.85 -8.26 -0.85
N SER A 33 -10.69 -8.59 -1.84
CA SER A 33 -10.24 -8.57 -3.24
C SER A 33 -9.96 -7.13 -3.68
N GLN A 34 -9.03 -6.94 -4.61
CA GLN A 34 -8.68 -5.61 -5.14
C GLN A 34 -9.91 -4.91 -5.72
N GLU A 35 -10.76 -5.66 -6.42
CA GLU A 35 -11.99 -5.17 -7.02
C GLU A 35 -12.97 -4.67 -5.95
N LYS A 36 -13.23 -5.48 -4.91
CA LYS A 36 -14.18 -5.15 -3.84
C LYS A 36 -13.72 -3.95 -3.02
N ALA A 37 -12.43 -3.89 -2.66
CA ALA A 37 -11.86 -2.75 -1.96
C ALA A 37 -11.89 -1.48 -2.82
N ALA A 38 -11.56 -1.59 -4.12
CA ALA A 38 -11.61 -0.46 -5.05
C ALA A 38 -13.03 0.11 -5.17
N LEU A 39 -14.03 -0.77 -5.33
CA LEU A 39 -15.44 -0.40 -5.41
C LEU A 39 -15.90 0.33 -4.14
N LYS A 40 -15.57 -0.19 -2.96
CA LYS A 40 -15.96 0.38 -1.67
C LYS A 40 -15.45 1.82 -1.48
N HIS A 41 -14.25 2.11 -1.97
CA HIS A 41 -13.60 3.42 -1.83
C HIS A 41 -13.75 4.32 -3.06
N GLY A 42 -14.54 3.90 -4.06
CA GLY A 42 -14.81 4.70 -5.26
C GLY A 42 -13.56 4.96 -6.12
N VAL A 43 -12.60 4.02 -6.11
CA VAL A 43 -11.37 4.12 -6.90
C VAL A 43 -11.30 3.03 -7.97
N LYS A 44 -10.39 3.21 -8.93
CA LYS A 44 -10.12 2.20 -9.97
C LYS A 44 -9.31 1.04 -9.40
N GLN A 45 -9.68 -0.20 -9.71
CA GLN A 45 -8.95 -1.40 -9.28
C GLN A 45 -7.46 -1.33 -9.67
N GLU A 46 -7.15 -0.80 -10.86
CA GLU A 46 -5.78 -0.69 -11.34
C GLU A 46 -4.95 0.28 -10.47
N ALA A 47 -5.58 1.28 -9.84
CA ALA A 47 -4.90 2.16 -8.89
C ALA A 47 -4.49 1.39 -7.63
N VAL A 48 -5.39 0.54 -7.11
CA VAL A 48 -5.13 -0.36 -5.97
C VAL A 48 -4.01 -1.34 -6.32
N ALA A 49 -4.06 -1.97 -7.49
CA ALA A 49 -3.04 -2.91 -7.95
C ALA A 49 -1.66 -2.24 -8.09
N ARG A 50 -1.59 -1.06 -8.73
CA ARG A 50 -0.33 -0.31 -8.89
C ARG A 50 0.28 0.08 -7.55
N LEU A 51 -0.54 0.62 -6.64
CA LEU A 51 -0.06 1.04 -5.33
C LEU A 51 0.39 -0.16 -4.48
N THR A 52 -0.35 -1.27 -4.51
CA THR A 52 0.04 -2.52 -3.83
C THR A 52 1.42 -3.01 -4.28
N THR A 53 1.67 -3.06 -5.59
CA THR A 53 2.97 -3.43 -6.15
C THR A 53 4.08 -2.47 -5.70
N ARG A 54 3.80 -1.17 -5.69
CA ARG A 54 4.74 -0.14 -5.23
C ARG A 54 5.09 -0.30 -3.75
N ILE A 55 4.10 -0.55 -2.89
CA ILE A 55 4.30 -0.79 -1.45
C ILE A 55 5.16 -2.03 -1.24
N LYS A 56 4.87 -3.15 -1.92
CA LYS A 56 5.69 -4.37 -1.81
C LYS A 56 7.14 -4.14 -2.23
N LYS A 57 7.36 -3.36 -3.31
CA LYS A 57 8.72 -2.99 -3.73
C LYS A 57 9.40 -2.11 -2.69
N LEU A 58 8.68 -1.14 -2.13
CA LEU A 58 9.23 -0.24 -1.13
C LEU A 58 9.55 -0.96 0.18
N ASP A 59 8.71 -1.89 0.61
CA ASP A 59 8.94 -2.77 1.76
C ASP A 59 10.25 -3.55 1.61
N ALA A 60 10.47 -4.17 0.45
CA ALA A 60 11.72 -4.85 0.15
C ALA A 60 12.92 -3.89 0.21
N GLN A 61 12.80 -2.69 -0.37
CA GLN A 61 13.88 -1.68 -0.33
C GLN A 61 14.19 -1.20 1.09
N VAL A 62 13.16 -0.92 1.90
CA VAL A 62 13.31 -0.50 3.31
C VAL A 62 13.96 -1.62 4.13
N THR A 63 13.58 -2.87 3.88
CA THR A 63 14.19 -4.05 4.52
C THR A 63 15.67 -4.21 4.16
N GLU A 64 16.06 -3.95 2.92
CA GLU A 64 17.49 -3.98 2.55
C GLU A 64 18.26 -2.79 3.14
N ILE A 65 17.68 -1.58 3.12
CA ILE A 65 18.30 -0.38 3.70
C ILE A 65 18.48 -0.53 5.21
N SER A 66 17.52 -1.13 5.92
CA SER A 66 17.61 -1.30 7.37
C SER A 66 18.80 -2.19 7.78
N LYS A 67 19.17 -3.17 6.95
CA LYS A 67 20.37 -4.00 7.15
C LYS A 67 21.68 -3.24 6.98
N LEU A 68 21.67 -2.11 6.28
CA LEU A 68 22.86 -1.26 6.07
C LEU A 68 23.15 -0.35 7.26
N LYS A 69 22.15 -0.08 8.10
CA LYS A 69 22.36 0.64 9.36
C LYS A 69 22.97 -0.35 10.37
N LYS A 70 24.24 -0.11 10.73
CA LYS A 70 24.93 -0.80 11.83
C LYS A 70 24.31 -0.42 13.17
#